data_AF-A0A6B0VAJ3-F1
#
_entry.id   AF-A0A6B0VAJ3-F1
#
_cell.length_a   1.000
_cell.length_b   1.000
_cell.length_c   1.000
_cell.angle_alpha   90.00
_cell.angle_beta   90.00
_cell.angle_gamma   90.00
#
_symmetry.space_group_name_H-M   'P 1'
#
loop_
_entity.id
_entity.type
_entity.pdbx_description
1 polymer ?
#
loop_
_entity_poly.entity_id
_entity_poly.type
_entity_poly.pdbx_seq_one_letter_code
_entity_poly.pdbx_strand_id
1 'polypeptide(L)'
;MPGRLHFGACPLLICCLNILMGTTAAPKNTDVDIQSQQQTSNNNIQILRKIHGKTYSHPLSPNQKPFLVGSKVTCFTIQLLYSAEEEHHKVMLWIHYTETDTRLKRVHTISFTVKEETKPSTNNVHFEFEGSSKNDLTVQEAEFVHHTTSCNGLKITLKNGHCVYIALPTSSSKSDINNCKQTNQHGHCTYENYDNSNSKKCLKYKAFKDTDQPETTEINTPSPKENKPLLETDKQLQEYQDFKRGLLFSSLVLVYSSYGDDPFPLCMITYKPNETPGPHGNLYILTPGLTGDQAMVQEFKPYKLDGHNDTFKAAARIRRDGGFYESRVIFTDRRQCILLRTPKYHNLCELFTGGRYTNGILNNICFFIYTVYCKQPQKKFTKLGDCWPPAKKKK
;
A
#
# COMPACT_ATOMS: atom_id res chain seq x y z
N MET A 1 14.39 28.70 47.18
CA MET A 1 15.18 29.54 46.25
C MET A 1 16.34 28.73 45.69
N PRO A 2 16.76 28.98 44.44
CA PRO A 2 17.09 27.94 43.45
C PRO A 2 18.55 27.94 42.97
N GLY A 3 18.96 26.87 42.28
CA GLY A 3 20.28 26.73 41.64
C GLY A 3 20.22 26.18 40.21
N ARG A 4 19.72 27.02 39.30
CA ARG A 4 19.96 27.15 37.83
C ARG A 4 20.29 25.89 36.99
N LEU A 5 19.30 25.47 36.18
CA LEU A 5 19.52 24.90 34.84
C LEU A 5 19.46 26.04 33.81
N HIS A 6 20.57 26.28 33.11
CA HIS A 6 20.59 27.20 31.98
C HIS A 6 20.21 26.48 30.69
N PHE A 7 19.11 26.96 30.11
CA PHE A 7 18.66 26.77 28.75
C PHE A 7 19.73 27.19 27.73
N GLY A 8 20.08 26.30 26.81
CA GLY A 8 20.64 26.62 25.50
C GLY A 8 19.59 26.29 24.45
N ALA A 9 18.82 27.28 24.05
CA ALA A 9 17.72 27.18 23.10
C ALA A 9 18.22 27.03 21.65
N CYS A 10 17.57 26.15 20.89
CA CYS A 10 17.47 26.24 19.44
C CYS A 10 15.97 26.14 19.10
N PRO A 11 15.30 27.24 18.68
CA PRO A 11 13.87 27.26 18.45
C PRO A 11 13.59 27.14 16.96
N LEU A 12 13.07 26.00 16.50
CA LEU A 12 12.41 25.87 15.20
C LEU A 12 11.47 24.65 15.27
N LEU A 13 10.31 24.84 15.92
CA LEU A 13 9.08 24.04 15.77
C LEU A 13 7.99 24.50 16.75
N ILE A 14 7.79 25.82 16.91
CA ILE A 14 6.64 26.36 17.64
C ILE A 14 6.09 27.53 16.83
N CYS A 15 5.22 27.23 15.86
CA CYS A 15 4.26 28.22 15.34
C CYS A 15 2.99 27.61 14.69
N CYS A 16 2.73 26.30 14.84
CA CYS A 16 1.52 25.66 14.27
C CYS A 16 0.70 24.82 15.26
N LEU A 17 1.03 24.79 16.56
CA LEU A 17 0.35 23.92 17.53
C LEU A 17 0.04 24.67 18.82
N ASN A 18 -1.03 25.46 18.80
CA ASN A 18 -1.62 26.02 20.02
C ASN A 18 -3.10 25.62 20.16
N ILE A 19 -3.47 24.38 19.83
CA ILE A 19 -4.64 23.70 20.42
C ILE A 19 -4.35 22.20 20.42
N LEU A 20 -3.75 21.71 21.51
CA LEU A 20 -3.97 20.40 22.14
C LEU A 20 -2.89 20.20 23.20
N MET A 21 -3.29 20.36 24.46
CA MET A 21 -2.52 19.88 25.61
C MET A 21 -2.30 18.37 25.50
N GLY A 22 -1.06 17.95 25.74
CA GLY A 22 -0.75 16.66 26.34
C GLY A 22 -0.74 15.43 25.43
N THR A 23 0.26 15.32 24.56
CA THR A 23 1.00 14.05 24.39
C THR A 23 2.48 14.36 24.19
N THR A 24 3.32 13.69 24.96
CA THR A 24 4.79 13.75 24.89
C THR A 24 5.27 13.39 23.49
N ALA A 25 6.03 14.29 22.86
CA ALA A 25 6.67 14.08 21.58
C ALA A 25 7.65 12.89 21.63
N ALA A 26 7.53 11.96 20.68
CA ALA A 26 8.46 10.87 20.48
C ALA A 26 9.88 11.41 20.20
N PRO A 27 10.94 10.77 20.72
CA PRO A 27 12.31 11.27 20.61
C PRO A 27 12.83 11.21 19.17
N LYS A 28 13.61 12.22 18.80
CA LYS A 28 14.41 12.28 17.58
C LYS A 28 15.42 11.12 17.56
N ASN A 29 15.24 10.15 16.67
CA ASN A 29 16.32 9.24 16.29
C ASN A 29 17.13 9.87 15.16
N THR A 30 18.15 10.63 15.53
CA THR A 30 19.34 10.84 14.72
C THR A 30 20.29 9.69 15.00
N ASP A 31 20.22 8.63 14.20
CA ASP A 31 21.42 7.84 13.90
C ASP A 31 21.25 7.00 12.63
N VAL A 32 22.39 6.83 11.96
CA VAL A 32 22.61 5.90 10.86
C VAL A 32 22.41 4.48 11.41
N ASP A 33 21.90 3.58 10.57
CA ASP A 33 21.37 2.26 10.92
C ASP A 33 19.98 2.23 11.58
N ILE A 34 19.23 1.21 11.17
CA ILE A 34 17.97 0.80 11.76
C ILE A 34 18.23 0.40 13.22
N GLN A 35 18.26 1.36 14.15
CA GLN A 35 17.98 1.10 15.56
C GLN A 35 16.47 1.27 15.74
N SER A 36 15.63 0.22 15.69
CA SER A 36 15.60 -0.96 16.58
C SER A 36 15.55 -0.59 18.06
N GLN A 37 14.45 0.01 18.49
CA GLN A 37 13.96 -0.02 19.88
C GLN A 37 12.44 -0.22 19.83
N GLN A 38 11.81 -1.26 20.35
CA GLN A 38 12.26 -2.57 20.82
C GLN A 38 12.33 -3.55 19.65
N GLN A 39 13.48 -4.18 19.48
CA GLN A 39 13.61 -5.41 18.73
C GLN A 39 12.76 -6.46 19.45
N THR A 40 11.46 -6.57 19.15
CA THR A 40 10.90 -7.93 19.14
C THR A 40 11.83 -8.70 18.22
N SER A 41 12.58 -9.65 18.77
CA SER A 41 13.37 -10.62 18.01
C SER A 41 12.44 -11.56 17.24
N ASN A 42 11.44 -11.01 16.55
CA ASN A 42 10.30 -11.74 16.04
C ASN A 42 10.63 -12.18 14.62
N ASN A 43 10.95 -13.46 14.49
CA ASN A 43 11.03 -14.15 13.20
C ASN A 43 9.82 -13.80 12.30
N ASN A 44 8.66 -13.55 12.91
CA ASN A 44 7.43 -13.06 12.29
C ASN A 44 7.65 -11.85 11.36
N ILE A 45 8.39 -10.81 11.78
CA ILE A 45 8.64 -9.63 10.94
C ILE A 45 9.47 -10.01 9.71
N GLN A 46 10.47 -10.90 9.87
CA GLN A 46 11.27 -11.36 8.75
C GLN A 46 10.45 -12.18 7.76
N ILE A 47 9.56 -13.05 8.26
CA ILE A 47 8.62 -13.83 7.46
C ILE A 47 7.69 -12.89 6.68
N LEU A 48 7.08 -11.92 7.36
CA LEU A 48 6.17 -10.95 6.75
C LEU A 48 6.86 -10.10 5.67
N ARG A 49 8.10 -9.67 5.91
CA ARG A 49 8.92 -8.98 4.89
C ARG A 49 9.23 -9.86 3.68
N LYS A 50 9.44 -11.17 3.87
CA LYS A 50 9.73 -12.12 2.77
C LYS A 50 8.51 -12.40 1.88
N ILE A 51 7.29 -12.20 2.39
CA ILE A 51 6.05 -12.43 1.64
C ILE A 51 5.42 -11.13 1.12
N HIS A 52 5.80 -9.98 1.68
CA HIS A 52 5.33 -8.68 1.23
C HIS A 52 5.48 -8.52 -0.29
N GLY A 53 4.38 -8.19 -0.95
CA GLY A 53 4.34 -7.91 -2.38
C GLY A 53 4.31 -9.16 -3.27
N LYS A 54 4.47 -10.37 -2.70
CA LYS A 54 4.41 -11.61 -3.47
C LYS A 54 2.99 -11.92 -3.92
N THR A 55 2.88 -12.27 -5.20
CA THR A 55 1.64 -12.53 -5.93
C THR A 55 1.63 -13.99 -6.34
N TYR A 56 0.51 -14.65 -6.06
CA TYR A 56 0.29 -16.06 -6.33
C TYR A 56 -0.94 -16.22 -7.22
N SER A 57 -0.96 -17.21 -8.11
CA SER A 57 -2.11 -17.54 -8.97
C SER A 57 -2.66 -18.90 -8.62
N HIS A 58 -3.98 -19.02 -8.60
CA HIS A 58 -4.63 -20.32 -8.48
C HIS A 58 -4.66 -21.01 -9.86
N PRO A 59 -4.20 -22.25 -10.00
CA PRO A 59 -4.35 -23.03 -11.23
C PRO A 59 -5.83 -23.37 -11.42
N LEU A 60 -6.47 -22.69 -12.37
CA LEU A 60 -7.91 -22.81 -12.57
C LEU A 60 -8.28 -24.11 -13.28
N SER A 61 -9.22 -24.85 -12.69
CA SER A 61 -9.87 -26.02 -13.28
C SER A 61 -11.31 -25.68 -13.69
N PRO A 62 -11.84 -26.22 -14.81
CA PRO A 62 -13.20 -25.93 -15.29
C PRO A 62 -14.32 -26.16 -14.25
N ASN A 63 -14.08 -27.06 -13.29
CA ASN A 63 -15.07 -27.49 -12.31
C ASN A 63 -14.83 -26.93 -10.89
N GLN A 64 -13.72 -26.25 -10.65
CA GLN A 64 -13.35 -25.78 -9.31
C GLN A 64 -13.51 -24.27 -9.21
N LYS A 65 -14.31 -23.84 -8.22
CA LYS A 65 -14.39 -22.43 -7.83
C LYS A 65 -13.33 -22.20 -6.75
N PRO A 66 -12.48 -21.16 -6.85
CA PRO A 66 -11.56 -20.85 -5.77
C PRO A 66 -12.33 -20.51 -4.50
N PHE A 67 -11.91 -21.00 -3.36
CA PHE A 67 -12.60 -20.86 -2.08
C PHE A 67 -12.81 -19.39 -1.70
N LEU A 68 -11.79 -18.56 -1.92
CA LEU A 68 -11.84 -17.12 -1.65
C LEU A 68 -12.78 -16.34 -2.56
N VAL A 69 -13.35 -17.00 -3.58
CA VAL A 69 -14.23 -16.40 -4.57
C VAL A 69 -15.37 -17.39 -4.90
N GLY A 70 -16.56 -17.17 -4.34
CA GLY A 70 -17.73 -18.06 -4.53
C GLY A 70 -18.27 -18.21 -5.97
N SER A 71 -17.63 -17.60 -6.96
CA SER A 71 -17.99 -17.61 -8.38
C SER A 71 -16.95 -18.34 -9.23
N LYS A 72 -17.36 -18.81 -10.42
CA LYS A 72 -16.41 -19.29 -11.43
C LYS A 72 -15.58 -18.11 -11.94
N VAL A 73 -14.29 -18.33 -12.14
CA VAL A 73 -13.36 -17.29 -12.60
C VAL A 73 -12.48 -17.80 -13.74
N THR A 74 -12.08 -16.90 -14.64
CA THR A 74 -11.11 -17.20 -15.71
C THR A 74 -9.69 -16.75 -15.39
N CYS A 75 -9.52 -15.96 -14.35
CA CYS A 75 -8.23 -15.69 -13.74
C CYS A 75 -8.41 -15.44 -12.25
N PHE A 76 -7.47 -15.90 -11.43
CA PHE A 76 -7.44 -15.59 -10.01
C PHE A 76 -6.01 -15.50 -9.49
N THR A 77 -5.69 -14.37 -8.84
CA THR A 77 -4.43 -14.14 -8.15
C THR A 77 -4.67 -13.50 -6.79
N ILE A 78 -3.82 -13.84 -5.83
CA ILE A 78 -3.76 -13.19 -4.52
C ILE A 78 -2.41 -12.51 -4.32
N GLN A 79 -2.38 -11.44 -3.53
CA GLN A 79 -1.15 -10.75 -3.15
C GLN A 79 -1.17 -10.44 -1.65
N LEU A 80 -0.10 -10.82 -0.94
CA LEU A 80 0.05 -10.51 0.49
C LEU A 80 0.90 -9.25 0.65
N LEU A 81 0.38 -8.29 1.42
CA LEU A 81 1.04 -7.03 1.73
C LEU A 81 1.13 -6.88 3.24
N TYR A 82 2.29 -6.43 3.70
CA TYR A 82 2.62 -6.22 5.11
C TYR A 82 2.98 -4.76 5.35
N SER A 83 2.42 -4.17 6.41
CA SER A 83 2.82 -2.86 6.92
C SER A 83 3.25 -2.97 8.39
N ALA A 84 4.42 -2.39 8.70
CA ALA A 84 4.95 -2.32 10.06
C ALA A 84 4.41 -1.04 10.74
N GLU A 85 3.38 -1.16 11.56
CA GLU A 85 2.92 -0.08 12.45
C GLU A 85 3.61 -0.19 13.82
N GLU A 86 3.66 0.91 14.58
CA GLU A 86 4.35 1.02 15.87
C GLU A 86 3.80 0.07 16.94
N GLU A 87 2.47 -0.08 17.06
CA GLU A 87 1.86 -0.93 18.10
C GLU A 87 1.28 -2.24 17.54
N HIS A 88 0.79 -2.27 16.30
CA HIS A 88 0.17 -3.47 15.71
C HIS A 88 0.53 -3.64 14.23
N HIS A 89 1.37 -4.62 13.93
CA HIS A 89 1.66 -5.02 12.56
C HIS A 89 0.37 -5.40 11.80
N LYS A 90 0.27 -4.99 10.52
CA LYS A 90 -0.89 -5.28 9.69
C LYS A 90 -0.54 -6.08 8.44
N VAL A 91 -1.46 -6.96 8.05
CA VAL A 91 -1.39 -7.76 6.83
C VAL A 91 -2.65 -7.55 6.01
N MET A 92 -2.48 -7.37 4.70
CA MET A 92 -3.56 -7.24 3.73
C MET A 92 -3.43 -8.32 2.66
N LEU A 93 -4.49 -9.08 2.48
CA LEU A 93 -4.65 -10.02 1.38
C LEU A 93 -5.48 -9.35 0.28
N TRP A 94 -4.84 -9.13 -0.86
CA TRP A 94 -5.49 -8.64 -2.07
C TRP A 94 -5.89 -9.81 -2.95
N ILE A 95 -7.09 -9.75 -3.51
CA ILE A 95 -7.73 -10.80 -4.29
C ILE A 95 -8.11 -10.18 -5.64
N HIS A 96 -7.43 -10.57 -6.71
CA HIS A 96 -7.70 -10.09 -8.06
C HIS A 96 -8.24 -11.24 -8.91
N TYR A 97 -9.41 -11.06 -9.53
CA TYR A 97 -9.99 -12.09 -10.38
C TYR A 97 -10.85 -11.52 -11.50
N THR A 98 -11.15 -12.38 -12.47
CA THR A 98 -12.10 -12.11 -13.55
C THR A 98 -13.20 -13.14 -13.48
N GLU A 99 -14.44 -12.70 -13.27
CA GLU A 99 -15.62 -13.57 -13.26
C GLU A 99 -15.84 -14.21 -14.63
N THR A 100 -16.16 -15.52 -14.67
CA THR A 100 -16.34 -16.23 -15.93
C THR A 100 -17.55 -15.73 -16.71
N ASP A 101 -18.69 -15.56 -16.03
CA ASP A 101 -19.98 -15.30 -16.66
C ASP A 101 -20.08 -13.85 -17.14
N THR A 102 -19.69 -12.91 -16.28
CA THR A 102 -19.80 -11.47 -16.57
C THR A 102 -18.57 -10.91 -17.28
N ARG A 103 -17.44 -11.63 -17.24
CA ARG A 103 -16.10 -11.17 -17.64
C ARG A 103 -15.60 -9.94 -16.88
N LEU A 104 -16.29 -9.56 -15.80
CA LEU A 104 -15.92 -8.41 -14.98
C LEU A 104 -14.68 -8.72 -14.16
N LYS A 105 -13.77 -7.75 -14.12
CA LYS A 105 -12.62 -7.80 -13.23
C LYS A 105 -12.97 -7.24 -11.87
N ARG A 106 -12.47 -7.90 -10.84
CA ARG A 106 -12.72 -7.58 -9.44
C ARG A 106 -11.40 -7.52 -8.69
N VAL A 107 -11.36 -6.61 -7.73
CA VAL A 107 -10.27 -6.51 -6.76
C VAL A 107 -10.90 -6.33 -5.39
N HIS A 108 -10.61 -7.27 -4.49
CA HIS A 108 -11.08 -7.27 -3.11
C HIS A 108 -9.90 -7.32 -2.15
N THR A 109 -10.12 -6.82 -0.94
CA THR A 109 -9.12 -6.81 0.12
C THR A 109 -9.71 -7.45 1.37
N ILE A 110 -8.88 -8.20 2.08
CA ILE A 110 -9.13 -8.72 3.42
C ILE A 110 -7.99 -8.20 4.28
N SER A 111 -8.30 -7.60 5.42
CA SER A 111 -7.28 -7.02 6.28
C SER A 111 -7.23 -7.69 7.65
N PHE A 112 -6.02 -7.81 8.16
CA PHE A 112 -5.72 -8.49 9.41
C PHE A 112 -4.76 -7.68 10.27
N THR A 113 -4.93 -7.75 11.59
CA THR A 113 -3.90 -7.45 12.58
C THR A 113 -3.05 -8.69 12.81
N VAL A 114 -1.76 -8.50 13.07
CA VAL A 114 -0.89 -9.58 13.56
C VAL A 114 -1.07 -9.68 15.07
N LYS A 115 -1.39 -10.87 15.55
CA LYS A 115 -1.51 -11.13 16.98
C LYS A 115 -0.13 -11.33 17.59
N GLU A 116 0.14 -10.64 18.70
CA GLU A 116 1.33 -10.93 19.50
C GLU A 116 1.11 -12.23 20.29
N GLU A 117 1.92 -13.25 20.01
CA GLU A 117 1.89 -14.50 20.77
C GLU A 117 2.71 -14.37 22.05
N THR A 118 2.13 -14.76 23.19
CA THR A 118 2.82 -14.85 24.49
C THR A 118 3.98 -15.85 24.51
N LYS A 119 4.03 -16.77 23.53
CA LYS A 119 5.18 -17.64 23.26
C LYS A 119 5.46 -17.56 21.76
N PRO A 120 6.58 -16.99 21.31
CA PRO A 120 6.87 -16.87 19.90
C PRO A 120 7.00 -18.27 19.29
N SER A 121 6.07 -18.65 18.43
CA SER A 121 6.28 -19.80 17.55
C SER A 121 7.36 -19.42 16.53
N THR A 122 8.28 -20.35 16.25
CA THR A 122 9.41 -20.06 15.35
C THR A 122 8.97 -19.90 13.91
N ASN A 123 7.82 -20.43 13.51
CA ASN A 123 7.41 -20.49 12.10
C ASN A 123 5.99 -20.00 11.83
N ASN A 124 5.15 -19.74 12.84
CA ASN A 124 3.74 -19.43 12.63
C ASN A 124 3.48 -17.96 12.99
N VAL A 125 2.55 -17.34 12.26
CA VAL A 125 2.11 -15.98 12.51
C VAL A 125 0.59 -15.96 12.48
N HIS A 126 -0.02 -15.67 13.62
CA HIS A 126 -1.47 -15.59 13.74
C HIS A 126 -1.98 -14.19 13.35
N PHE A 127 -3.06 -14.18 12.59
CA PHE A 127 -3.71 -13.01 12.04
C PHE A 127 -5.16 -12.93 12.53
N GLU A 128 -5.52 -11.82 13.17
CA GLU A 128 -6.90 -11.54 13.59
C GLU A 128 -7.59 -10.67 12.55
N PHE A 129 -8.83 -11.00 12.21
CA PHE A 129 -9.57 -10.28 11.18
C PHE A 129 -10.14 -8.96 11.70
N GLU A 130 -9.88 -7.86 10.99
CA GLU A 130 -10.33 -6.51 11.39
C GLU A 130 -11.71 -6.11 10.83
N GLY A 131 -12.51 -7.07 10.36
CA GLY A 131 -13.92 -6.81 10.01
C GLY A 131 -14.19 -6.28 8.59
N SER A 132 -13.16 -6.05 7.76
CA SER A 132 -13.35 -5.56 6.38
C SER A 132 -13.13 -6.66 5.34
N SER A 133 -14.16 -7.48 5.08
CA SER A 133 -14.26 -8.30 3.87
C SER A 133 -15.53 -7.88 3.14
N LYS A 134 -15.38 -7.55 1.85
CA LYS A 134 -16.52 -7.26 0.97
C LYS A 134 -17.02 -8.48 0.21
N ASN A 135 -16.35 -9.61 0.39
CA ASN A 135 -16.82 -10.89 -0.11
C ASN A 135 -17.75 -11.44 0.96
N ASP A 136 -18.78 -12.20 0.58
CA ASP A 136 -19.68 -12.93 1.50
C ASP A 136 -18.95 -13.95 2.42
N LEU A 137 -17.61 -13.99 2.35
CA LEU A 137 -16.72 -14.70 3.25
C LEU A 137 -16.64 -13.97 4.59
N THR A 138 -17.36 -14.51 5.57
CA THR A 138 -17.24 -14.14 6.98
C THR A 138 -15.96 -14.74 7.58
N VAL A 139 -14.82 -14.15 7.25
CA VAL A 139 -13.51 -14.54 7.82
C VAL A 139 -13.50 -14.22 9.32
N GLN A 140 -12.89 -15.10 10.10
CA GLN A 140 -12.71 -14.94 11.54
C GLN A 140 -11.23 -14.69 11.87
N GLU A 141 -10.35 -15.53 11.37
CA GLU A 141 -8.92 -15.47 11.62
C GLU A 141 -8.15 -16.11 10.46
N ALA A 142 -6.85 -15.86 10.42
CA ALA A 142 -5.94 -16.57 9.55
C ALA A 142 -4.65 -16.93 10.28
N GLU A 143 -3.99 -17.98 9.85
CA GLU A 143 -2.69 -18.40 10.36
C GLU A 143 -1.75 -18.57 9.18
N PHE A 144 -0.61 -17.89 9.23
CA PHE A 144 0.45 -18.03 8.25
C PHE A 144 1.56 -18.90 8.81
N VAL A 145 1.86 -19.99 8.12
CA VAL A 145 2.89 -20.95 8.51
C VAL A 145 4.05 -20.85 7.52
N HIS A 146 5.22 -20.45 8.00
CA HIS A 146 6.45 -20.40 7.22
C HIS A 146 7.19 -21.73 7.27
N HIS A 147 7.29 -22.43 6.14
CA HIS A 147 8.16 -23.60 6.03
C HIS A 147 9.38 -23.24 5.18
N THR A 148 10.57 -23.38 5.74
CA THR A 148 11.84 -22.98 5.11
C THR A 148 12.25 -23.87 3.93
N THR A 149 11.75 -25.11 3.85
CA THR A 149 12.21 -26.13 2.90
C THR A 149 11.16 -26.59 1.88
N SER A 150 9.88 -26.19 2.02
CA SER A 150 8.80 -26.62 1.13
C SER A 150 7.95 -25.43 0.64
N CYS A 151 6.85 -25.14 1.32
CA CYS A 151 5.85 -24.15 0.94
C CYS A 151 5.31 -23.45 2.18
N ASN A 152 5.02 -22.17 2.08
CA ASN A 152 4.27 -21.51 3.14
C ASN A 152 2.80 -21.96 3.12
N GLY A 153 2.15 -21.96 4.28
CA GLY A 153 0.72 -22.16 4.43
C GLY A 153 0.03 -20.88 4.83
N LEU A 154 -1.14 -20.60 4.23
CA LEU A 154 -2.08 -19.62 4.75
C LEU A 154 -3.39 -20.35 5.04
N LYS A 155 -3.65 -20.62 6.31
CA LYS A 155 -4.91 -21.17 6.78
C LYS A 155 -5.86 -20.02 7.08
N ILE A 156 -7.07 -20.05 6.52
CA ILE A 156 -8.10 -19.05 6.78
C ILE A 156 -9.30 -19.78 7.37
N THR A 157 -9.75 -19.32 8.54
CA THR A 157 -10.91 -19.88 9.25
C THR A 157 -12.08 -18.91 9.12
N LEU A 158 -13.26 -19.44 8.80
CA LEU A 158 -14.51 -18.70 8.70
C LEU A 158 -15.30 -18.80 10.01
N LYS A 159 -16.18 -17.83 10.27
CA LYS A 159 -17.06 -17.79 11.45
C LYS A 159 -17.98 -19.01 11.59
N ASN A 160 -18.27 -19.71 10.51
CA ASN A 160 -19.09 -20.93 10.51
C ASN A 160 -18.28 -22.21 10.81
N GLY A 161 -16.99 -22.09 11.15
CA GLY A 161 -16.11 -23.21 11.45
C GLY A 161 -15.49 -23.89 10.22
N HIS A 162 -15.87 -23.49 9.00
CA HIS A 162 -15.18 -23.96 7.79
C HIS A 162 -13.80 -23.30 7.69
N CYS A 163 -12.83 -24.03 7.15
CA CYS A 163 -11.49 -23.52 6.93
C CYS A 163 -10.96 -23.88 5.54
N VAL A 164 -10.09 -23.04 5.01
CA VAL A 164 -9.30 -23.29 3.80
C VAL A 164 -7.82 -23.20 4.14
N TYR A 165 -7.04 -24.14 3.63
CA TYR A 165 -5.59 -24.11 3.66
C TYR A 165 -5.06 -23.80 2.26
N ILE A 166 -4.37 -22.67 2.13
CA ILE A 166 -3.78 -22.18 0.89
C ILE A 166 -2.27 -22.43 0.94
N ALA A 167 -1.78 -23.31 0.07
CA ALA A 167 -0.36 -23.58 -0.07
C ALA A 167 0.30 -22.61 -1.04
N LEU A 168 1.36 -21.94 -0.57
CA LEU A 168 2.07 -20.87 -1.27
C LEU A 168 3.54 -21.27 -1.48
N PRO A 169 4.04 -21.35 -2.72
CA PRO A 169 5.42 -21.75 -2.99
C PRO A 169 6.44 -20.74 -2.43
N THR A 170 7.60 -21.26 -2.03
CA THR A 170 8.75 -20.44 -1.64
C THR A 170 9.66 -20.18 -2.86
N SER A 171 10.54 -19.17 -2.79
CA SER A 171 11.43 -18.84 -3.91
C SER A 171 12.45 -19.93 -4.24
N SER A 172 12.69 -20.87 -3.32
CA SER A 172 13.58 -22.04 -3.49
C SER A 172 12.88 -23.23 -4.17
N SER A 173 11.55 -23.32 -4.15
CA SER A 173 10.79 -24.49 -4.61
C SER A 173 10.40 -24.43 -6.09
N LYS A 174 11.26 -23.90 -6.97
CA LYS A 174 10.94 -23.54 -8.36
C LYS A 174 10.42 -24.66 -9.28
N SER A 175 10.34 -25.93 -8.87
CA SER A 175 10.06 -27.02 -9.80
C SER A 175 8.85 -27.91 -9.51
N ASP A 176 8.32 -28.04 -8.29
CA ASP A 176 7.31 -29.09 -8.05
C ASP A 176 6.20 -28.71 -7.06
N ILE A 177 5.00 -28.46 -7.60
CA ILE A 177 3.71 -28.33 -6.88
C ILE A 177 3.46 -29.53 -5.95
N ASN A 178 4.07 -30.69 -6.26
CA ASN A 178 4.01 -31.89 -5.44
C ASN A 178 4.68 -31.74 -4.06
N ASN A 179 5.59 -30.78 -3.88
CA ASN A 179 6.30 -30.56 -2.61
C ASN A 179 5.49 -29.76 -1.58
N CYS A 180 4.38 -29.11 -1.98
CA CYS A 180 3.48 -28.45 -1.03
C CYS A 180 2.51 -29.40 -0.33
N LYS A 181 2.45 -30.68 -0.74
CA LYS A 181 1.60 -31.71 -0.11
C LYS A 181 2.18 -32.13 1.25
N GLN A 182 2.11 -31.29 2.28
CA GLN A 182 2.29 -31.79 3.64
C GLN A 182 0.98 -32.41 4.14
N THR A 183 1.04 -33.72 4.40
CA THR A 183 -0.12 -34.60 4.62
C THR A 183 -0.63 -34.64 6.06
N ASN A 184 0.00 -33.92 7.01
CA ASN A 184 -0.17 -34.22 8.44
C ASN A 184 -0.81 -33.09 9.27
N GLN A 185 -1.23 -31.98 8.64
CA GLN A 185 -2.05 -30.93 9.27
C GLN A 185 -3.45 -30.80 8.64
N HIS A 186 -3.84 -31.78 7.82
CA HIS A 186 -5.12 -31.84 7.12
C HIS A 186 -6.29 -32.16 8.05
N GLY A 187 -6.62 -31.27 8.97
CA GLY A 187 -7.96 -31.28 9.57
C GLY A 187 -9.06 -31.22 8.49
N HIS A 188 -10.31 -31.01 8.88
CA HIS A 188 -11.45 -30.91 7.95
C HIS A 188 -11.44 -29.67 7.00
N CYS A 189 -10.29 -29.06 6.71
CA CYS A 189 -10.19 -27.87 5.86
C CYS A 189 -10.14 -28.21 4.36
N THR A 190 -10.70 -27.32 3.54
CA THR A 190 -10.53 -27.36 2.08
C THR A 190 -9.08 -26.98 1.72
N TYR A 191 -8.46 -27.67 0.77
CA TYR A 191 -7.06 -27.45 0.42
C TYR A 191 -6.90 -26.88 -1.00
N GLU A 192 -6.11 -25.82 -1.16
CA GLU A 192 -5.81 -25.19 -2.45
C GLU A 192 -4.32 -24.97 -2.65
N ASN A 193 -3.81 -25.37 -3.82
CA ASN A 193 -2.45 -25.04 -4.26
C ASN A 193 -2.44 -23.77 -5.11
N TYR A 194 -1.40 -22.96 -4.97
CA TYR A 194 -1.17 -21.78 -5.79
C TYR A 194 0.24 -21.81 -6.39
N ASP A 195 0.43 -21.11 -7.49
CA ASP A 195 1.70 -20.94 -8.20
C ASP A 195 2.22 -19.52 -8.06
N ASN A 196 3.54 -19.33 -8.19
CA ASN A 196 4.11 -17.98 -8.30
C ASN A 196 3.57 -17.28 -9.56
N SER A 197 3.11 -16.03 -9.41
CA SER A 197 2.52 -15.26 -10.49
C SER A 197 3.25 -13.94 -10.72
N ASN A 198 3.70 -13.72 -11.95
CA ASN A 198 4.28 -12.45 -12.38
C ASN A 198 3.21 -11.38 -12.64
N SER A 199 2.17 -11.26 -11.78
CA SER A 199 1.06 -10.28 -11.71
C SER A 199 0.31 -9.86 -13.00
N LYS A 200 0.78 -10.23 -14.19
CA LYS A 200 0.29 -9.87 -15.53
C LYS A 200 -0.86 -10.75 -16.02
N LYS A 201 -1.11 -11.89 -15.36
CA LYS A 201 -2.09 -12.88 -15.84
C LYS A 201 -3.54 -12.41 -15.66
N CYS A 202 -3.89 -11.78 -14.53
CA CYS A 202 -5.28 -11.36 -14.26
C CYS A 202 -5.61 -9.94 -14.72
N LEU A 203 -4.62 -9.05 -14.71
CA LEU A 203 -4.78 -7.67 -15.14
C LEU A 203 -4.07 -7.48 -16.49
N LYS A 204 -4.81 -6.99 -17.49
CA LYS A 204 -4.24 -6.67 -18.81
C LYS A 204 -3.59 -5.30 -18.67
N TYR A 205 -2.26 -5.23 -18.77
CA TYR A 205 -1.55 -3.97 -18.62
C TYR A 205 -1.21 -3.35 -19.97
N LYS A 206 -1.44 -2.05 -20.09
CA LYS A 206 -0.91 -1.21 -21.16
C LYS A 206 0.31 -0.47 -20.64
N ALA A 207 1.45 -0.69 -21.30
CA ALA A 207 2.72 -0.08 -20.91
C ALA A 207 2.87 1.32 -21.52
N PHE A 208 3.37 2.26 -20.71
CA PHE A 208 3.70 3.60 -21.14
C PHE A 208 5.12 3.94 -20.70
N LYS A 209 5.84 4.65 -21.58
CA LYS A 209 7.18 5.14 -21.32
C LYS A 209 7.17 6.65 -21.38
N ASP A 210 7.82 7.27 -20.41
CA ASP A 210 8.12 8.69 -20.44
C ASP A 210 9.43 8.87 -21.20
N THR A 211 9.37 9.59 -22.32
CA THR A 211 10.54 9.93 -23.14
C THR A 211 11.10 11.30 -22.82
N ASP A 212 10.38 12.08 -22.02
CA ASP A 212 10.73 13.45 -21.72
C ASP A 212 11.62 13.51 -20.47
N GLN A 213 12.50 14.50 -20.41
CA GLN A 213 13.29 14.72 -19.20
C GLN A 213 12.46 15.41 -18.11
N PRO A 214 12.79 15.21 -16.81
CA PRO A 214 12.22 16.02 -15.74
C PRO A 214 12.53 17.49 -16.03
N GLU A 215 11.51 18.34 -16.03
CA GLU A 215 11.74 19.78 -16.10
C GLU A 215 12.29 20.25 -14.76
N THR A 216 13.46 20.88 -14.79
CA THR A 216 14.00 21.64 -13.65
C THR A 216 13.05 22.80 -13.39
N THR A 217 12.22 22.66 -12.36
CA THR A 217 11.36 23.77 -11.93
C THR A 217 12.16 24.59 -10.92
N GLU A 218 12.80 25.67 -11.38
CA GLU A 218 13.39 26.65 -10.47
C GLU A 218 12.30 27.26 -9.59
N ILE A 219 12.48 27.21 -8.28
CA ILE A 219 11.54 27.79 -7.31
C ILE A 219 12.26 28.89 -6.54
N ASN A 220 12.06 30.13 -6.97
CA ASN A 220 12.42 31.30 -6.18
C ASN A 220 11.54 31.34 -4.92
N THR A 221 12.16 31.21 -3.74
CA THR A 221 11.44 31.04 -2.47
C THR A 221 11.54 32.28 -1.59
N PRO A 222 10.43 33.01 -1.32
CA PRO A 222 10.33 33.91 -0.18
C PRO A 222 10.12 33.10 1.11
N SER A 223 10.69 33.58 2.23
CA SER A 223 10.43 33.01 3.55
C SER A 223 8.94 33.02 3.90
N PRO A 224 8.43 32.02 4.64
CA PRO A 224 7.06 32.02 5.09
C PRO A 224 6.77 33.25 5.95
N LYS A 225 5.63 33.91 5.72
CA LYS A 225 5.06 34.86 6.70
C LYS A 225 4.54 34.07 7.90
N GLU A 226 4.65 34.61 9.11
CA GLU A 226 4.13 34.01 10.34
C GLU A 226 2.67 33.51 10.17
N ASN A 227 2.36 32.34 10.75
CA ASN A 227 1.06 31.67 10.74
C ASN A 227 0.59 31.01 9.42
N LYS A 228 1.49 30.72 8.48
CA LYS A 228 1.18 29.89 7.29
C LYS A 228 1.89 28.54 7.35
N PRO A 229 1.27 27.45 6.85
CA PRO A 229 1.96 26.18 6.72
C PRO A 229 3.21 26.34 5.83
N LEU A 230 4.24 25.56 6.12
CA LEU A 230 5.47 25.52 5.32
C LEU A 230 5.11 25.23 3.87
N LEU A 231 5.84 25.83 2.93
CA LEU A 231 5.64 25.56 1.50
C LEU A 231 5.90 24.09 1.20
N GLU A 232 5.18 23.52 0.24
CA GLU A 232 5.34 22.10 -0.15
C GLU A 232 6.77 21.76 -0.60
N THR A 233 7.59 22.75 -0.97
CA THR A 233 8.98 22.56 -1.39
C THR A 233 10.00 22.90 -0.30
N ASP A 234 9.53 23.24 0.91
CA ASP A 234 10.40 23.59 2.03
C ASP A 234 11.32 22.41 2.41
N LYS A 235 12.60 22.69 2.59
CA LYS A 235 13.62 21.68 2.93
C LYS A 235 13.36 21.00 4.27
N GLN A 236 12.61 21.62 5.18
CA GLN A 236 12.24 20.98 6.45
C GLN A 236 11.25 19.82 6.23
N LEU A 237 10.49 19.82 5.13
CA LEU A 237 9.53 18.77 4.83
C LEU A 237 10.13 17.58 4.08
N GLN A 238 11.33 17.72 3.50
CA GLN A 238 11.90 16.75 2.55
C GLN A 238 11.92 15.31 3.07
N GLU A 239 12.10 15.11 4.38
CA GLU A 239 12.08 13.76 4.96
C GLU A 239 10.71 13.09 4.80
N TYR A 240 9.62 13.84 4.94
CA TYR A 240 8.26 13.35 4.76
C TYR A 240 7.84 13.27 3.29
N GLN A 241 8.76 13.55 2.36
CA GLN A 241 8.45 13.65 0.95
C GLN A 241 9.10 12.54 0.13
N ASP A 242 9.70 11.52 0.74
CA ASP A 242 10.24 10.38 0.00
C ASP A 242 9.15 9.59 -0.73
N PHE A 243 9.05 9.80 -2.06
CA PHE A 243 8.04 9.17 -2.90
C PHE A 243 8.19 7.66 -2.94
N LYS A 244 9.42 7.16 -3.03
CA LYS A 244 9.64 5.71 -3.04
C LYS A 244 9.14 5.10 -1.73
N ARG A 245 9.53 5.65 -0.57
CA ARG A 245 9.10 5.11 0.73
C ARG A 245 7.59 5.16 0.91
N GLY A 246 6.93 6.22 0.42
CA GLY A 246 5.47 6.31 0.47
C GLY A 246 4.73 5.28 -0.39
N LEU A 247 5.41 4.55 -1.28
CA LEU A 247 4.82 3.48 -2.10
C LEU A 247 5.17 2.06 -1.61
N LEU A 248 6.07 1.92 -0.63
CA LEU A 248 6.68 0.63 -0.29
C LEU A 248 5.90 -0.20 0.73
N PHE A 249 4.95 0.38 1.44
CA PHE A 249 4.25 -0.31 2.52
C PHE A 249 3.02 -1.10 2.04
N SER A 250 2.46 -0.80 0.87
CA SER A 250 1.29 -1.49 0.31
C SER A 250 0.98 -1.03 -1.12
N SER A 251 0.08 -1.74 -1.79
CA SER A 251 -0.78 -1.13 -2.79
C SER A 251 -1.64 -0.04 -2.17
N LEU A 252 -1.65 1.12 -2.81
CA LEU A 252 -2.34 2.30 -2.33
C LEU A 252 -3.64 2.49 -3.09
N VAL A 253 -4.69 2.95 -2.41
CA VAL A 253 -5.97 3.30 -3.00
C VAL A 253 -6.25 4.78 -2.86
N LEU A 254 -6.87 5.38 -3.87
CA LEU A 254 -7.28 6.78 -3.82
C LEU A 254 -8.45 6.95 -2.84
N VAL A 255 -8.29 7.85 -1.88
CA VAL A 255 -9.32 8.16 -0.87
C VAL A 255 -9.90 9.54 -1.10
N TYR A 256 -9.06 10.57 -1.26
CA TYR A 256 -9.52 11.94 -1.56
C TYR A 256 -8.89 12.48 -2.83
N SER A 257 -9.69 13.20 -3.62
CA SER A 257 -9.23 13.98 -4.76
C SER A 257 -9.77 15.41 -4.67
N SER A 258 -8.92 16.38 -5.01
CA SER A 258 -9.32 17.78 -5.18
C SER A 258 -9.90 18.06 -6.56
N TYR A 259 -9.97 17.06 -7.46
CA TYR A 259 -10.59 17.16 -8.78
C TYR A 259 -11.68 16.10 -8.89
N GLY A 260 -12.94 16.53 -8.73
CA GLY A 260 -14.08 15.60 -8.63
C GLY A 260 -14.41 14.85 -9.92
N ASP A 261 -14.27 15.55 -11.04
CA ASP A 261 -14.59 15.05 -12.39
C ASP A 261 -13.35 14.65 -13.18
N ASP A 262 -12.26 14.28 -12.48
CA ASP A 262 -11.06 13.75 -13.10
C ASP A 262 -11.41 12.55 -14.00
N PRO A 263 -11.14 12.60 -15.32
CA PRO A 263 -11.37 11.47 -16.22
C PRO A 263 -10.30 10.37 -16.07
N PHE A 264 -9.18 10.67 -15.42
CA PHE A 264 -8.01 9.80 -15.26
C PHE A 264 -7.52 9.75 -13.79
N PRO A 265 -8.38 9.41 -12.81
CA PRO A 265 -7.94 9.23 -11.43
C PRO A 265 -7.06 7.98 -11.33
N LEU A 266 -6.03 8.02 -10.50
CA LEU A 266 -5.25 6.82 -10.17
C LEU A 266 -5.98 6.10 -9.05
N CYS A 267 -6.83 5.13 -9.36
CA CYS A 267 -7.67 4.49 -8.34
C CYS A 267 -6.87 3.60 -7.38
N MET A 268 -5.82 2.97 -7.89
CA MET A 268 -4.92 2.12 -7.12
C MET A 268 -3.52 2.20 -7.71
N ILE A 269 -2.50 2.25 -6.87
CA ILE A 269 -1.09 2.27 -7.26
C ILE A 269 -0.34 1.15 -6.53
N THR A 270 0.38 0.32 -7.26
CA THR A 270 1.29 -0.69 -6.71
C THR A 270 2.68 -0.48 -7.28
N TYR A 271 3.69 -0.35 -6.42
CA TYR A 271 5.08 -0.26 -6.83
C TYR A 271 5.76 -1.62 -6.74
N LYS A 272 6.40 -2.07 -7.85
CA LYS A 272 7.23 -3.30 -7.90
C LYS A 272 6.62 -4.53 -7.18
N PRO A 273 5.44 -5.04 -7.59
CA PRO A 273 4.97 -6.32 -7.07
C PRO A 273 6.00 -7.43 -7.39
N ASN A 274 6.29 -8.29 -6.42
CA ASN A 274 7.23 -9.43 -6.54
C ASN A 274 8.72 -9.12 -6.67
N GLU A 275 9.16 -7.87 -6.47
CA GLU A 275 10.58 -7.49 -6.59
C GLU A 275 11.08 -6.76 -5.35
N THR A 276 12.40 -6.84 -5.11
CA THR A 276 13.03 -5.99 -4.10
C THR A 276 13.02 -4.51 -4.55
N PRO A 277 12.81 -3.58 -3.61
CA PRO A 277 12.77 -2.14 -3.89
C PRO A 277 14.07 -1.55 -4.47
N GLY A 278 14.16 -1.43 -5.80
CA GLY A 278 15.26 -0.73 -6.50
C GLY A 278 15.15 0.81 -6.45
N PRO A 279 16.17 1.56 -6.92
CA PRO A 279 16.08 3.04 -7.02
C PRO A 279 15.05 3.51 -8.07
N HIS A 280 14.76 2.65 -9.05
CA HIS A 280 13.77 2.82 -10.10
C HIS A 280 12.94 1.53 -10.22
N GLY A 281 11.81 1.58 -10.91
CA GLY A 281 10.94 0.41 -11.09
C GLY A 281 9.74 0.69 -11.98
N ASN A 282 8.65 -0.03 -11.75
CA ASN A 282 7.38 0.23 -12.43
C ASN A 282 6.28 0.52 -11.42
N LEU A 283 5.41 1.47 -11.76
CA LEU A 283 4.10 1.64 -11.12
C LEU A 283 3.06 0.86 -11.92
N TYR A 284 2.28 0.05 -11.22
CA TYR A 284 1.12 -0.65 -11.73
C TYR A 284 -0.12 0.07 -11.21
N ILE A 285 -0.93 0.60 -12.11
CA ILE A 285 -1.99 1.55 -11.77
C ILE A 285 -3.32 1.06 -12.32
N LEU A 286 -4.35 1.06 -11.46
CA LEU A 286 -5.73 0.91 -11.91
C LEU A 286 -6.31 2.31 -12.12
N THR A 287 -6.89 2.54 -13.30
CA THR A 287 -7.51 3.81 -13.66
C THR A 287 -8.64 3.57 -14.67
N PRO A 288 -9.75 4.33 -14.62
CA PRO A 288 -10.82 4.25 -15.61
C PRO A 288 -10.47 5.01 -16.90
N GLY A 289 -9.37 5.78 -16.93
CA GLY A 289 -8.99 6.61 -18.06
C GLY A 289 -8.41 5.86 -19.27
N LEU A 290 -8.37 4.53 -19.22
CA LEU A 290 -8.00 3.67 -20.35
C LEU A 290 -9.24 3.09 -21.03
N THR A 291 -9.07 2.60 -22.26
CA THR A 291 -10.15 1.92 -22.99
C THR A 291 -10.36 0.49 -22.44
N GLY A 292 -11.57 0.21 -21.95
CA GLY A 292 -11.96 -1.10 -21.41
C GLY A 292 -11.34 -1.42 -20.05
N ASP A 293 -11.23 -2.71 -19.71
CA ASP A 293 -10.79 -3.18 -18.38
C ASP A 293 -9.25 -3.27 -18.24
N GLN A 294 -8.52 -2.36 -18.89
CA GLN A 294 -7.05 -2.34 -18.86
C GLN A 294 -6.52 -1.63 -17.61
N ALA A 295 -5.39 -2.09 -17.12
CA ALA A 295 -4.57 -1.42 -16.13
C ALA A 295 -3.40 -0.72 -16.83
N MET A 296 -2.82 0.27 -16.18
CA MET A 296 -1.65 1.00 -16.67
C MET A 296 -0.39 0.44 -16.01
N VAL A 297 0.69 0.32 -16.76
CA VAL A 297 2.04 0.18 -16.19
C VAL A 297 2.93 1.26 -16.77
N GLN A 298 3.67 1.94 -15.92
CA GLN A 298 4.67 2.92 -16.34
C GLN A 298 5.96 2.74 -15.58
N GLU A 299 7.05 3.23 -16.17
CA GLU A 299 8.31 3.34 -15.46
C GLU A 299 8.21 4.38 -14.33
N PHE A 300 8.84 4.09 -13.21
CA PHE A 300 8.93 4.94 -12.02
C PHE A 300 10.36 5.43 -11.87
N LYS A 301 10.56 6.73 -12.14
CA LYS A 301 11.82 7.43 -11.99
C LYS A 301 11.65 8.59 -11.00
N PRO A 302 11.69 8.33 -9.69
CA PRO A 302 11.63 9.40 -8.72
C PRO A 302 12.94 10.20 -8.73
N TYR A 303 12.83 11.51 -8.53
CA TYR A 303 13.92 12.48 -8.47
C TYR A 303 13.69 13.47 -7.32
N LYS A 304 14.77 14.15 -6.93
CA LYS A 304 14.74 15.18 -5.88
C LYS A 304 14.16 16.48 -6.41
N LEU A 305 13.62 17.30 -5.52
CA LEU A 305 13.34 18.70 -5.84
C LEU A 305 14.60 19.55 -5.64
N ASP A 306 14.63 20.73 -6.26
CA ASP A 306 15.75 21.64 -6.12
C ASP A 306 15.94 22.07 -4.66
N GLY A 307 17.20 22.06 -4.23
CA GLY A 307 17.57 22.34 -2.84
C GLY A 307 17.29 21.21 -1.84
N HIS A 308 16.64 20.11 -2.23
CA HIS A 308 16.50 18.92 -1.38
C HIS A 308 17.76 18.05 -1.44
N ASN A 309 17.94 17.23 -0.41
CA ASN A 309 18.97 16.20 -0.36
C ASN A 309 18.61 15.06 -1.33
N ASP A 310 19.61 14.53 -2.05
CA ASP A 310 19.48 13.42 -3.01
C ASP A 310 18.86 12.14 -2.40
N THR A 311 18.92 12.02 -1.07
CA THR A 311 18.28 10.96 -0.29
C THR A 311 16.76 10.97 -0.45
N PHE A 312 16.15 12.15 -0.55
CA PHE A 312 14.70 12.32 -0.58
C PHE A 312 14.23 12.67 -1.98
N LYS A 313 13.79 11.64 -2.70
CA LYS A 313 13.24 11.80 -4.04
C LYS A 313 11.76 12.15 -3.96
N ALA A 314 11.48 13.46 -3.94
CA ALA A 314 10.17 14.01 -3.67
C ALA A 314 9.21 14.12 -4.85
N ALA A 315 9.67 13.87 -6.08
CA ALA A 315 8.84 14.00 -7.26
C ALA A 315 9.06 12.85 -8.25
N ALA A 316 8.05 12.59 -9.07
CA ALA A 316 8.15 11.71 -10.23
C ALA A 316 7.14 12.16 -11.30
N ARG A 317 7.44 11.88 -12.57
CA ARG A 317 6.48 12.09 -13.65
C ARG A 317 5.50 10.93 -13.74
N ILE A 318 4.22 11.22 -13.64
CA ILE A 318 3.13 10.25 -13.66
C ILE A 318 2.22 10.54 -14.86
N ARG A 319 1.87 9.49 -15.59
CA ARG A 319 0.94 9.60 -16.71
C ARG A 319 -0.46 9.92 -16.22
N ARG A 320 -1.05 10.96 -16.81
CA ARG A 320 -2.46 11.36 -16.66
C ARG A 320 -3.09 11.55 -18.03
N ASP A 321 -4.30 12.08 -18.06
CA ASP A 321 -4.96 12.41 -19.31
C ASP A 321 -4.09 13.36 -20.16
N GLY A 322 -3.83 12.96 -21.40
CA GLY A 322 -3.03 13.74 -22.36
C GLY A 322 -1.51 13.75 -22.19
N GLY A 323 -0.89 13.20 -21.13
CA GLY A 323 0.57 13.29 -20.98
C GLY A 323 1.18 12.79 -19.67
N PHE A 324 2.48 13.04 -19.49
CA PHE A 324 3.20 12.81 -18.24
C PHE A 324 3.40 14.12 -17.49
N TYR A 325 2.95 14.18 -16.24
CA TYR A 325 3.00 15.37 -15.40
C TYR A 325 3.81 15.10 -14.14
N GLU A 326 4.53 16.11 -13.66
CA GLU A 326 5.20 16.03 -12.38
C GLU A 326 4.18 15.93 -11.24
N SER A 327 4.25 14.82 -10.49
CA SER A 327 3.58 14.65 -9.21
C SER A 327 4.62 14.72 -8.09
N ARG A 328 4.39 15.60 -7.12
CA ARG A 328 5.24 15.84 -5.95
C ARG A 328 4.57 15.24 -4.71
N VAL A 329 5.36 14.73 -3.79
CA VAL A 329 4.87 14.31 -2.48
C VAL A 329 4.75 15.53 -1.59
N ILE A 330 3.54 15.80 -1.08
CA ILE A 330 3.34 16.77 -0.01
C ILE A 330 3.79 16.15 1.31
N PHE A 331 3.32 14.93 1.57
CA PHE A 331 3.57 14.20 2.80
C PHE A 331 3.36 12.69 2.61
N THR A 332 4.17 11.89 3.27
CA THR A 332 3.93 10.48 3.52
C THR A 332 4.32 10.15 4.95
N ASP A 333 3.51 9.33 5.60
CA ASP A 333 3.87 8.71 6.88
C ASP A 333 4.82 7.51 6.69
N ARG A 334 5.14 7.17 5.43
CA ARG A 334 5.96 6.03 4.99
C ARG A 334 5.37 4.67 5.40
N ARG A 335 4.10 4.62 5.79
CA ARG A 335 3.47 3.45 6.44
C ARG A 335 2.08 3.11 5.93
N GLN A 336 1.24 4.12 5.72
CA GLN A 336 -0.15 3.92 5.35
C GLN A 336 -0.68 4.96 4.38
N CYS A 337 -0.01 6.09 4.18
CA CYS A 337 -0.52 7.12 3.28
C CYS A 337 0.56 7.85 2.48
N ILE A 338 0.10 8.46 1.39
CA ILE A 338 0.88 9.44 0.64
C ILE A 338 -0.09 10.48 0.08
N LEU A 339 0.33 11.75 0.16
CA LEU A 339 -0.36 12.88 -0.41
C LEU A 339 0.45 13.39 -1.59
N LEU A 340 -0.19 13.47 -2.74
CA LEU A 340 0.44 13.91 -3.98
C LEU A 340 -0.16 15.21 -4.47
N ARG A 341 0.69 16.11 -4.96
CA ARG A 341 0.33 17.31 -5.72
C ARG A 341 0.77 17.13 -7.18
N THR A 342 -0.10 17.40 -8.14
CA THR A 342 0.24 17.46 -9.57
C THR A 342 -0.09 18.85 -10.10
N PRO A 343 0.83 19.84 -9.98
CA PRO A 343 0.52 21.26 -10.24
C PRO A 343 0.00 21.53 -11.64
N LYS A 344 0.65 20.94 -12.65
CA LYS A 344 0.32 21.12 -14.08
C LYS A 344 -0.91 20.34 -14.54
N TYR A 345 -1.52 19.54 -13.66
CA TYR A 345 -2.75 18.80 -13.93
C TYR A 345 -3.83 19.29 -12.96
N HIS A 346 -4.48 20.41 -13.28
CA HIS A 346 -5.54 21.05 -12.46
C HIS A 346 -5.14 21.36 -11.01
N ASN A 347 -3.84 21.54 -10.73
CA ASN A 347 -3.32 21.66 -9.37
C ASN A 347 -3.79 20.52 -8.44
N LEU A 348 -3.98 19.33 -9.02
CA LEU A 348 -4.60 18.17 -8.39
C LEU A 348 -3.88 17.79 -7.10
N CYS A 349 -4.65 17.62 -6.03
CA CYS A 349 -4.19 17.03 -4.79
C CYS A 349 -4.96 15.75 -4.47
N GLU A 350 -4.23 14.67 -4.22
CA GLU A 350 -4.77 13.35 -3.97
C GLU A 350 -4.19 12.77 -2.68
N LEU A 351 -5.06 12.14 -1.87
CA LEU A 351 -4.67 11.34 -0.72
C LEU A 351 -4.87 9.87 -1.07
N PHE A 352 -3.80 9.09 -0.92
CA PHE A 352 -3.84 7.66 -1.06
C PHE A 352 -3.57 6.97 0.27
N THR A 353 -4.16 5.80 0.47
CA THR A 353 -3.97 4.98 1.68
C THR A 353 -3.66 3.51 1.35
N GLY A 354 -3.01 2.79 2.26
CA GLY A 354 -2.71 1.37 2.12
C GLY A 354 -3.95 0.50 2.16
N GLY A 355 -4.54 0.22 0.99
CA GLY A 355 -5.59 -0.78 0.76
C GLY A 355 -6.93 -0.63 1.49
N ARG A 356 -7.04 0.28 2.45
CA ARG A 356 -8.28 0.56 3.17
C ARG A 356 -8.81 1.96 2.88
N TYR A 357 -10.09 2.00 2.56
CA TYR A 357 -10.89 3.21 2.56
C TYR A 357 -11.33 3.49 4.00
N THR A 358 -10.38 3.79 4.90
CA THR A 358 -10.74 4.19 6.26
C THR A 358 -11.36 5.59 6.19
N ASN A 359 -12.65 5.67 6.48
CA ASN A 359 -13.37 6.93 6.62
C ASN A 359 -12.86 7.64 7.87
N GLY A 360 -11.74 8.37 7.82
CA GLY A 360 -11.30 9.35 8.83
C GLY A 360 -11.13 8.87 10.29
N ILE A 361 -11.44 7.62 10.63
CA ILE A 361 -11.61 7.17 12.02
C ILE A 361 -10.31 6.59 12.60
N LEU A 362 -9.31 6.23 11.78
CA LEU A 362 -8.06 5.61 12.25
C LEU A 362 -6.79 5.99 11.44
N ASN A 363 -6.68 7.25 10.99
CA ASN A 363 -5.42 7.81 10.47
C ASN A 363 -5.43 9.34 10.61
N ASN A 364 -4.96 9.85 11.74
CA ASN A 364 -5.19 11.24 12.12
C ASN A 364 -4.35 12.24 11.29
N ILE A 365 -3.09 11.92 10.99
CA ILE A 365 -2.16 12.91 10.42
C ILE A 365 -2.35 13.16 8.91
N CYS A 366 -2.52 12.13 8.09
CA CYS A 366 -2.59 12.30 6.64
C CYS A 366 -3.82 13.10 6.20
N PHE A 367 -4.96 12.87 6.86
CA PHE A 367 -6.21 13.60 6.60
C PHE A 367 -6.12 15.05 7.11
N PHE A 368 -5.46 15.26 8.26
CA PHE A 368 -5.16 16.60 8.76
C PHE A 368 -4.26 17.37 7.79
N ILE A 369 -3.13 16.79 7.38
CA ILE A 369 -2.20 17.41 6.42
C ILE A 369 -2.90 17.69 5.08
N TYR A 370 -3.77 16.78 4.61
CA TYR A 370 -4.57 17.03 3.41
C TYR A 370 -5.43 18.29 3.58
N THR A 371 -6.10 18.45 4.73
CA THR A 371 -6.92 19.63 4.99
C THR A 371 -6.09 20.91 5.03
N VAL A 372 -4.87 20.86 5.58
CA VAL A 372 -3.93 22.00 5.65
C VAL A 372 -3.47 22.43 4.25
N TYR A 373 -3.05 21.49 3.41
CA TYR A 373 -2.43 21.80 2.11
C TYR A 373 -3.41 21.82 0.93
N CYS A 374 -4.45 21.02 0.99
CA CYS A 374 -5.35 20.74 -0.14
C CYS A 374 -6.80 21.16 0.10
N LYS A 375 -7.11 21.66 1.30
CA LYS A 375 -8.46 22.08 1.72
C LYS A 375 -9.44 20.90 1.68
N GLN A 376 -10.72 21.17 1.48
CA GLN A 376 -11.74 20.13 1.39
C GLN A 376 -11.62 19.38 0.05
N PRO A 377 -11.71 18.03 0.08
CA PRO A 377 -11.69 17.25 -1.15
C PRO A 377 -12.98 17.46 -1.95
N GLN A 378 -12.86 17.56 -3.27
CA GLN A 378 -14.02 17.60 -4.16
C GLN A 378 -14.69 16.22 -4.27
N LYS A 379 -13.92 15.14 -4.13
CA LYS A 379 -14.43 13.77 -4.17
C LYS A 379 -13.79 12.89 -3.14
N LYS A 380 -14.63 12.07 -2.49
CA LYS A 380 -14.24 11.05 -1.52
C LYS A 380 -14.59 9.68 -2.08
N PHE A 381 -13.65 8.75 -2.01
CA PHE A 381 -13.82 7.37 -2.42
C PHE A 381 -13.92 6.51 -1.16
N THR A 382 -14.93 5.64 -1.12
CA THR A 382 -15.22 4.75 0.03
C THR A 382 -14.98 3.29 -0.32
N LYS A 383 -14.77 3.00 -1.61
CA LYS A 383 -14.46 1.68 -2.15
C LYS A 383 -13.79 1.82 -3.51
N LEU A 384 -13.04 0.79 -3.90
CA LEU A 384 -12.39 0.78 -5.21
C LEU A 384 -13.40 0.93 -6.34
N GLY A 385 -14.56 0.30 -6.20
CA GLY A 385 -15.69 0.43 -7.14
C GLY A 385 -16.21 1.85 -7.37
N ASP A 386 -15.88 2.83 -6.52
CA ASP A 386 -16.22 4.25 -6.74
C ASP A 386 -15.30 4.89 -7.81
N CYS A 387 -14.17 4.24 -8.11
CA CYS A 387 -13.14 4.71 -9.03
C CYS A 387 -12.88 3.72 -10.17
N TRP A 388 -12.86 2.42 -9.88
CA TRP A 388 -12.57 1.32 -10.80
C TRP A 388 -13.32 0.04 -10.35
N PRO A 389 -13.97 -0.74 -11.23
CA PRO A 389 -13.83 -0.84 -12.68
C PRO A 389 -14.45 0.35 -13.42
N PRO A 390 -14.06 0.61 -14.69
CA PRO A 390 -14.75 1.60 -15.49
C PRO A 390 -16.24 1.24 -15.46
N ALA A 391 -17.06 2.12 -14.88
CA ALA A 391 -18.51 2.00 -14.98
C ALA A 391 -18.79 1.71 -16.45
N LYS A 392 -19.54 0.63 -16.75
CA LYS A 392 -19.95 0.31 -18.13
C LYS A 392 -20.33 1.65 -18.75
N LYS A 393 -19.49 2.18 -19.64
CA LYS A 393 -19.81 3.42 -20.34
C LYS A 393 -21.07 3.03 -21.08
N LYS A 394 -22.23 3.44 -20.55
CA LYS A 394 -23.50 3.22 -21.22
C LYS A 394 -23.28 3.87 -22.59
N LYS A 395 -23.36 3.03 -23.63
CA LYS A 395 -23.41 3.50 -25.00
C LYS A 395 -24.60 4.42 -25.15
#